data_AF-A0A960PLR5-F1
#
_entry.id   AF-A0A960PLR5-F1
#
_cell.length_a   1.000
_cell.length_b   1.000
_cell.length_c   1.000
_cell.angle_alpha   90.00
_cell.angle_beta   90.00
_cell.angle_gamma   90.00
#
_symmetry.space_group_name_H-M   'P 1'
#
loop_
_entity.id
_entity.type
_entity.pdbx_description
1 polymer ?
#
loop_
_entity_poly.entity_id
_entity_poly.type
_entity_poly.pdbx_seq_one_letter_code
_entity_poly.pdbx_strand_id
1 'polypeptide(L)'
;MLLTRKLRRSARDLSTPRYGDRFGYHYDPEGFGRFSERIAHTLGTAKFLAFQTVLVILWFTWNAAAPENLQFDKYPFILLNLAFSTQAAYAAPLILLAETRQADRDRQEAAEDRRRAAEVKADLDYLARELAGLRMRVINSDDLARLEAKLDRLLLAKESSDHGSSS
;
A
#
# COMPACT_ATOMS: atom_id res chain seq x y z
N MET A 1 -12.74 71.30 4.92
CA MET A 1 -13.52 70.18 4.33
C MET A 1 -12.56 69.01 4.17
N LEU A 2 -12.76 67.98 4.99
CA LEU A 2 -11.75 67.00 5.40
C LEU A 2 -11.48 65.89 4.37
N LEU A 3 -10.18 65.58 4.22
CA LEU A 3 -9.62 64.38 3.62
C LEU A 3 -10.31 63.09 4.12
N THR A 4 -10.94 62.34 3.23
CA THR A 4 -11.23 60.92 3.47
C THR A 4 -10.49 60.06 2.46
N ARG A 5 -9.25 59.72 2.85
CA ARG A 5 -8.40 58.72 2.20
C ARG A 5 -9.12 57.38 2.11
N LYS A 6 -9.05 56.78 0.92
CA LYS A 6 -9.27 55.35 0.64
C LYS A 6 -8.63 54.47 1.73
N LEU A 7 -9.44 53.80 2.53
CA LEU A 7 -9.01 52.61 3.25
C LEU A 7 -9.43 51.37 2.45
N ARG A 8 -8.59 51.04 1.48
CA ARG A 8 -8.56 49.75 0.80
C ARG A 8 -8.10 48.73 1.85
N ARG A 9 -9.04 48.13 2.59
CA ARG A 9 -8.74 47.00 3.47
C ARG A 9 -8.39 45.80 2.59
N SER A 10 -7.10 45.56 2.44
CA SER A 10 -6.57 44.30 1.96
C SER A 10 -7.04 43.22 2.93
N ALA A 11 -8.01 42.41 2.50
CA ALA A 11 -8.33 41.16 3.15
C ALA A 11 -7.02 40.34 3.16
N ARG A 12 -6.55 40.05 4.37
CA ARG A 12 -5.41 39.17 4.60
C ARG A 12 -5.84 37.78 4.13
N ASP A 13 -5.30 37.37 3.00
CA ASP A 13 -5.39 36.02 2.50
C ASP A 13 -4.69 35.09 3.51
N LEU A 14 -5.51 34.37 4.27
CA LEU A 14 -5.12 33.48 5.35
C LEU A 14 -5.23 32.01 4.92
N SER A 15 -5.20 31.73 3.62
CA SER A 15 -5.48 30.40 3.05
C SER A 15 -4.24 29.63 2.60
N THR A 16 -3.05 30.23 2.63
CA THR A 16 -1.80 29.52 2.35
C THR A 16 -1.16 29.03 3.66
N PRO A 17 -1.19 27.73 3.98
CA PRO A 17 -0.36 27.22 5.05
C PRO A 17 1.10 27.45 4.66
N ARG A 18 1.76 28.34 5.39
CA ARG A 18 3.20 28.58 5.26
C ARG A 18 3.90 27.31 5.73
N TYR A 19 4.24 26.43 4.80
CA TYR A 19 5.11 25.29 5.06
C TYR A 19 6.48 25.87 5.42
N GLY A 20 6.68 26.13 6.71
CA GLY A 20 7.97 26.54 7.24
C GLY A 20 8.94 25.41 6.94
N ASP A 21 9.96 25.74 6.17
CA ASP A 21 11.09 24.90 5.85
C ASP A 21 11.79 24.48 7.16
N ARG A 22 11.28 23.41 7.77
CA ARG A 22 11.83 22.80 8.98
C ARG A 22 12.80 21.73 8.51
N PHE A 23 14.09 22.08 8.45
CA PHE A 23 15.20 21.12 8.43
C PHE A 23 14.88 19.87 7.59
N GLY A 24 14.72 20.06 6.28
CA GLY A 24 14.59 18.94 5.36
C GLY A 24 15.91 18.16 5.34
N TYR A 25 16.01 17.14 6.18
CA TYR A 25 16.97 16.06 5.99
C TYR A 25 16.63 15.48 4.62
N HIS A 26 17.35 15.92 3.58
CA HIS A 26 17.17 15.48 2.20
C HIS A 26 17.58 14.01 2.15
N TYR A 27 16.59 13.18 2.43
CA TYR A 27 16.77 11.76 2.54
C TYR A 27 16.74 11.19 1.14
N ASP A 28 17.91 10.88 0.59
CA ASP A 28 18.06 10.30 -0.74
C ASP A 28 17.39 8.90 -0.75
N PRO A 29 16.27 8.73 -1.48
CA PRO A 29 15.54 7.48 -1.50
C PRO A 29 16.33 6.34 -2.17
N GLU A 30 17.26 6.66 -3.07
CA GLU A 30 17.93 5.70 -3.94
C GLU A 30 19.13 5.03 -3.26
N GLY A 31 19.87 5.76 -2.42
CA GLY A 31 21.02 5.24 -1.68
C GLY A 31 20.65 4.12 -0.71
N PHE A 32 19.51 4.26 -0.03
CA PHE A 32 19.06 3.32 1.00
C PHE A 32 18.37 2.08 0.40
N GLY A 33 17.67 2.20 -0.73
CA GLY A 33 17.07 1.05 -1.43
C GLY A 33 18.14 0.02 -1.83
N ARG A 34 19.23 0.51 -2.42
CA ARG A 34 20.41 -0.31 -2.77
C ARG A 34 21.10 -0.92 -1.55
N PHE A 35 21.10 -0.22 -0.41
CA PHE A 35 21.66 -0.70 0.84
C PHE A 35 20.82 -1.83 1.46
N SER A 36 19.50 -1.67 1.52
CA SER A 36 18.58 -2.70 2.02
C SER A 36 18.65 -3.97 1.17
N GLU A 37 18.69 -3.86 -0.15
CA GLU A 37 18.81 -5.01 -1.06
C GLU A 37 20.13 -5.76 -0.85
N ARG A 38 21.22 -5.03 -0.64
CA ARG A 38 22.54 -5.61 -0.33
C ARG A 38 22.55 -6.27 1.04
N ILE A 39 21.96 -5.66 2.07
CA ILE A 39 21.84 -6.27 3.40
C ILE A 39 20.96 -7.53 3.36
N ALA A 40 19.83 -7.51 2.64
CA ALA A 40 18.94 -8.66 2.53
C ALA A 40 19.66 -9.86 1.88
N HIS A 41 20.41 -9.62 0.82
CA HIS A 41 21.24 -10.66 0.19
C HIS A 41 22.35 -11.16 1.12
N THR A 42 22.95 -10.28 1.93
CA THR A 42 24.09 -10.63 2.80
C THR A 42 23.65 -11.38 4.06
N LEU A 43 22.52 -10.99 4.68
CA LEU A 43 21.97 -11.61 5.90
C LEU A 43 21.14 -12.86 5.62
N GLY A 44 20.47 -12.96 4.46
CA GLY A 44 19.69 -14.14 4.07
C GLY A 44 20.56 -15.34 3.66
N THR A 45 21.86 -15.14 3.46
CA THR A 45 22.77 -16.20 3.05
C THR A 45 23.37 -16.89 4.28
N ALA A 46 23.11 -18.19 4.47
CA ALA A 46 23.68 -19.01 5.55
C ALA A 46 25.22 -18.92 5.69
N LYS A 47 25.91 -18.52 4.61
CA LYS A 47 27.36 -18.27 4.57
C LYS A 47 27.83 -17.16 5.53
N PHE A 48 27.04 -16.09 5.72
CA PHE A 48 27.45 -14.99 6.62
C PHE A 48 27.50 -15.47 8.07
N LEU A 49 26.46 -16.20 8.50
CA LEU A 49 26.38 -16.79 9.83
C LEU A 49 27.50 -17.81 10.06
N ALA A 50 27.79 -18.66 9.05
CA ALA A 50 28.89 -19.61 9.12
C ALA A 50 30.26 -18.91 9.27
N PHE A 51 30.53 -17.88 8.47
CA PHE A 51 31.77 -17.10 8.56
C PHE A 51 31.93 -16.43 9.93
N GLN A 52 30.87 -15.80 10.44
CA GLN A 52 30.88 -15.14 11.75
C GLN A 52 31.13 -16.15 12.88
N THR A 53 30.51 -17.34 12.80
CA THR A 53 30.73 -18.42 13.77
C THR A 53 32.17 -18.91 13.75
N VAL A 54 32.75 -19.12 12.57
CA VAL A 54 34.15 -19.55 12.42
C VAL A 54 35.11 -18.50 12.98
N LEU A 55 34.87 -17.22 12.74
CA LEU A 55 35.68 -16.12 13.28
C LEU A 55 35.68 -16.13 14.81
N VAL A 56 34.50 -16.25 15.42
CA VAL A 56 34.36 -16.33 16.89
C VAL A 56 35.06 -17.55 17.47
N ILE A 57 34.90 -18.73 16.85
CA ILE A 57 35.57 -19.96 17.27
C ILE A 57 37.08 -19.79 17.16
N LEU A 58 37.59 -19.25 16.05
CA LEU A 58 39.02 -19.04 15.86
C LEU A 58 39.59 -18.08 16.91
N TRP A 59 38.90 -16.97 17.19
CA TRP A 59 39.30 -16.01 18.23
C TRP A 59 39.31 -16.64 19.62
N PHE A 60 38.28 -17.42 19.94
CA PHE A 60 38.16 -18.16 21.19
C PHE A 60 39.29 -19.18 21.33
N THR A 61 39.50 -20.03 20.33
CA THR A 61 40.56 -21.06 20.32
C THR A 61 41.95 -20.44 20.41
N TRP A 62 42.20 -19.33 19.70
CA TRP A 62 43.45 -18.60 19.80
C TRP A 62 43.70 -18.09 21.22
N ASN A 63 42.72 -17.42 21.84
CA ASN A 63 42.89 -16.89 23.20
C ASN A 63 42.90 -17.98 24.29
N ALA A 64 42.27 -19.13 24.05
CA ALA A 64 42.28 -20.26 24.97
C ALA A 64 43.57 -21.09 24.89
N ALA A 65 44.13 -21.28 23.70
CA ALA A 65 45.33 -22.09 23.47
C ALA A 65 46.65 -21.29 23.51
N ALA A 66 46.58 -19.95 23.45
CA ALA A 66 47.76 -19.10 23.53
C ALA A 66 48.40 -19.16 24.95
N PRO A 67 49.74 -19.19 25.03
CA PRO A 67 50.48 -18.98 26.28
C PRO A 67 50.12 -17.63 26.93
N GLU A 68 50.22 -17.51 28.26
CA GLU A 68 49.78 -16.30 29.01
C GLU A 68 50.40 -14.98 28.52
N ASN A 69 51.57 -15.05 27.89
CA ASN A 69 52.31 -13.94 27.30
C ASN A 69 51.82 -13.50 25.90
N LEU A 70 50.95 -14.29 25.25
CA LEU A 70 50.31 -13.99 23.96
C LEU A 70 48.78 -13.97 24.01
N GLN A 71 48.20 -14.15 25.20
CA GLN A 71 46.75 -14.01 25.43
C GLN A 71 46.35 -12.54 25.31
N PHE A 72 45.73 -12.17 24.18
CA PHE A 72 45.19 -10.83 23.98
C PHE A 72 43.94 -10.58 24.82
N ASP A 73 43.13 -11.62 25.09
CA ASP A 73 41.86 -11.53 25.81
C ASP A 73 41.72 -12.69 26.81
N LYS A 74 42.18 -12.48 28.05
CA LYS A 74 42.14 -13.48 29.13
C LYS A 74 40.69 -13.69 29.61
N TYR A 75 40.35 -14.89 30.08
CA TYR A 75 39.01 -15.18 30.62
C TYR A 75 38.61 -14.13 31.65
N PRO A 76 37.48 -13.40 31.50
CA PRO A 76 36.23 -13.76 30.80
C PRO A 76 35.99 -13.14 29.39
N PHE A 77 37.03 -12.90 28.58
CA PHE A 77 36.94 -12.39 27.20
C PHE A 77 36.24 -11.01 27.07
N ILE A 78 36.82 -9.98 27.69
CA ILE A 78 36.22 -8.64 27.75
C ILE A 78 36.14 -7.98 26.38
N LEU A 79 37.11 -8.22 25.51
CA LEU A 79 37.17 -7.59 24.19
C LEU A 79 36.11 -8.19 23.26
N LEU A 80 35.94 -9.51 23.30
CA LEU A 80 34.90 -10.19 22.53
C LEU A 80 33.51 -9.69 22.94
N ASN A 81 33.25 -9.61 24.25
CA ASN A 81 31.99 -9.11 24.78
C ASN A 81 31.74 -7.64 24.43
N LEU A 82 32.78 -6.81 24.47
CA LEU A 82 32.68 -5.40 24.08
C LEU A 82 32.33 -5.29 22.59
N ALA A 83 33.00 -6.06 21.73
CA ALA A 83 32.75 -6.07 20.29
C ALA A 83 31.30 -6.48 19.97
N PHE A 84 30.77 -7.55 20.58
CA PHE A 84 29.38 -7.95 20.43
C PHE A 84 28.40 -6.89 20.94
N SER A 85 28.71 -6.28 22.07
CA SER A 85 27.88 -5.22 22.66
C SER A 85 27.80 -4.00 21.74
N THR A 86 28.94 -3.58 21.17
CA THR A 86 28.98 -2.50 20.18
C THR A 86 28.29 -2.89 18.87
N GLN A 87 28.46 -4.14 18.40
CA GLN A 87 27.79 -4.65 17.21
C GLN A 87 26.27 -4.57 17.36
N ALA A 88 25.73 -5.02 18.50
CA ALA A 88 24.30 -4.92 18.81
C ALA A 88 23.84 -3.45 18.91
N ALA A 89 24.63 -2.60 19.57
CA ALA A 89 24.31 -1.18 19.75
C ALA A 89 24.24 -0.41 18.41
N TYR A 90 25.09 -0.72 17.43
CA TYR A 90 25.05 -0.09 16.10
C TYR A 90 24.01 -0.72 15.16
N ALA A 91 23.62 -1.98 15.39
CA ALA A 91 22.55 -2.62 14.65
C ALA A 91 21.20 -1.94 14.91
N ALA A 92 20.89 -1.59 16.15
CA ALA A 92 19.62 -0.97 16.54
C ALA A 92 19.23 0.29 15.72
N PRO A 93 20.08 1.33 15.57
CA PRO A 93 19.74 2.50 14.76
C PRO A 93 19.64 2.18 13.27
N LEU A 94 20.47 1.28 12.75
CA LEU A 94 20.37 0.85 11.34
C LEU A 94 19.04 0.13 11.05
N ILE A 95 18.60 -0.73 11.97
CA ILE A 95 17.32 -1.43 11.89
C ILE A 95 16.17 -0.42 12.00
N LEU A 96 16.24 0.54 12.92
CA LEU A 96 15.21 1.57 13.08
C LEU A 96 15.03 2.41 11.80
N LEU A 97 16.13 2.76 11.12
CA LEU A 97 16.08 3.44 9.82
C LEU A 97 15.50 2.54 8.72
N ALA A 98 15.71 1.21 8.80
CA ALA A 98 15.11 0.26 7.87
C ALA A 98 13.61 0.06 8.09
N GLU A 99 13.18 -0.03 9.35
CA GLU A 99 11.78 -0.21 9.72
C GLU A 99 10.94 1.03 9.39
N THR A 100 11.44 2.24 9.69
CA THR A 100 10.72 3.49 9.35
C THR A 100 10.47 3.62 7.84
N ARG A 101 11.43 3.19 7.01
CA ARG A 101 11.29 3.13 5.55
C ARG A 101 10.32 2.05 5.06
N GLN A 102 10.35 0.87 5.67
CA GLN A 102 9.38 -0.19 5.32
C GLN A 102 7.97 0.29 5.62
N ALA A 103 7.74 0.86 6.81
CA ALA A 103 6.44 1.42 7.19
C ALA A 103 5.94 2.52 6.24
N ASP A 104 6.84 3.36 5.70
CA ASP A 104 6.46 4.40 4.73
C ASP A 104 6.10 3.83 3.36
N ARG A 105 6.82 2.80 2.86
CA ARG A 105 6.43 2.09 1.63
C ARG A 105 5.10 1.37 1.80
N ASP A 106 4.93 0.64 2.91
CA ASP A 106 3.70 -0.08 3.22
C ASP A 106 2.50 0.88 3.30
N ARG A 107 2.70 2.10 3.81
CA ARG A 107 1.67 3.15 3.80
C ARG A 107 1.31 3.62 2.39
N GLN A 108 2.30 3.78 1.51
CA GLN A 108 2.07 4.19 0.12
C GLN A 108 1.32 3.11 -0.64
N GLU A 109 1.76 1.85 -0.53
CA GLU A 109 1.11 0.69 -1.13
C GLU A 109 -0.35 0.56 -0.62
N ALA A 110 -0.58 0.69 0.68
CA ALA A 110 -1.93 0.68 1.25
C ALA A 110 -2.79 1.90 0.83
N ALA A 111 -2.18 3.03 0.47
CA ALA A 111 -2.91 4.18 -0.06
C ALA A 111 -3.31 3.96 -1.52
N GLU A 112 -2.43 3.38 -2.34
CA GLU A 112 -2.72 3.01 -3.72
C GLU A 112 -3.80 1.93 -3.80
N ASP A 113 -3.71 0.88 -2.99
CA ASP A 113 -4.69 -0.19 -2.97
C ASP A 113 -6.08 0.32 -2.60
N ARG A 114 -6.17 1.27 -1.66
CA ARG A 114 -7.44 1.93 -1.32
C ARG A 114 -8.00 2.74 -2.49
N ARG A 115 -7.15 3.43 -3.26
CA ARG A 115 -7.58 4.16 -4.46
C ARG A 115 -8.08 3.21 -5.54
N ARG A 116 -7.31 2.16 -5.85
CA ARG A 116 -7.71 1.13 -6.83
C ARG A 116 -9.01 0.45 -6.42
N ALA A 117 -9.18 0.11 -5.14
CA ALA A 117 -10.42 -0.47 -4.65
C ALA A 117 -11.63 0.47 -4.79
N ALA A 118 -11.43 1.78 -4.59
CA ALA A 118 -12.48 2.77 -4.79
C ALA A 118 -12.85 2.92 -6.28
N GLU A 119 -11.86 2.92 -7.17
CA GLU A 119 -12.07 2.96 -8.63
C GLU A 119 -12.83 1.71 -9.12
N VAL A 120 -12.35 0.52 -8.75
CA VAL A 120 -13.02 -0.75 -9.09
C VAL A 120 -14.46 -0.76 -8.58
N LYS A 121 -14.70 -0.26 -7.36
CA LYS A 121 -16.06 -0.16 -6.84
C LYS A 121 -16.94 0.78 -7.70
N ALA A 122 -16.41 1.93 -8.10
CA ALA A 122 -17.14 2.88 -8.93
C ALA A 122 -17.47 2.29 -10.32
N ASP A 123 -16.52 1.55 -10.92
CA ASP A 123 -16.72 0.86 -12.19
C ASP A 123 -17.80 -0.23 -12.07
N LEU A 124 -17.77 -1.02 -11.00
CA LEU A 124 -18.80 -2.01 -10.72
C LEU A 124 -20.18 -1.37 -10.53
N ASP A 125 -20.26 -0.27 -9.78
CA ASP A 125 -21.52 0.48 -9.59
C ASP A 125 -22.04 1.04 -10.92
N TYR A 126 -21.15 1.49 -11.81
CA TYR A 126 -21.50 1.94 -13.15
C TYR A 126 -22.04 0.79 -14.00
N LEU A 127 -21.31 -0.33 -14.08
CA LEU A 127 -21.72 -1.52 -14.83
C LEU A 127 -23.04 -2.10 -14.31
N ALA A 128 -23.27 -2.09 -13.00
CA ALA A 128 -24.52 -2.56 -12.41
C ALA A 128 -25.72 -1.70 -12.84
N ARG A 129 -25.55 -0.37 -12.92
CA ARG A 129 -26.59 0.54 -13.43
C ARG A 129 -26.84 0.34 -14.91
N GLU A 130 -25.79 0.19 -15.70
CA GLU A 130 -25.89 -0.09 -17.14
C GLU A 130 -26.65 -1.40 -17.38
N LEU A 131 -26.31 -2.46 -16.64
CA LEU A 131 -26.98 -3.76 -16.68
C LEU A 131 -28.45 -3.67 -16.28
N ALA A 132 -28.78 -2.89 -15.24
CA ALA A 132 -30.17 -2.67 -14.83
C ALA A 132 -30.98 -1.96 -15.94
N GLY A 133 -30.38 -0.97 -16.61
CA GLY A 133 -30.97 -0.29 -17.76
C GLY A 133 -31.20 -1.23 -18.95
N LEU A 134 -30.20 -2.05 -19.30
CA LEU A 134 -30.32 -3.08 -20.34
C LEU A 134 -31.42 -4.09 -20.01
N ARG A 135 -31.47 -4.59 -18.78
CA ARG A 135 -32.51 -5.52 -18.31
C ARG A 135 -33.92 -4.96 -18.51
N MET A 136 -34.16 -3.70 -18.14
CA MET A 136 -35.47 -3.05 -18.33
C MET A 136 -35.86 -2.95 -19.80
N ARG A 137 -34.90 -2.67 -20.70
CA ARG A 137 -35.16 -2.63 -22.15
C ARG A 137 -35.57 -4.00 -22.70
N VAL A 138 -34.91 -5.07 -22.25
CA VAL A 138 -35.22 -6.45 -22.66
C VAL A 138 -36.60 -6.89 -22.15
N ILE A 139 -36.96 -6.56 -20.91
CA ILE A 139 -38.29 -6.88 -20.35
C ILE A 139 -39.40 -6.24 -21.20
N ASN A 140 -39.24 -4.98 -21.60
CA ASN A 140 -40.25 -4.30 -22.42
C ASN A 140 -40.48 -4.97 -23.79
N SER A 141 -39.43 -5.51 -24.44
CA SER A 141 -39.60 -6.21 -25.72
C SER A 141 -40.36 -7.53 -25.57
N ASP A 142 -40.15 -8.26 -24.48
CA ASP A 142 -40.84 -9.53 -24.22
C ASP A 142 -42.31 -9.31 -23.81
N ASP A 143 -42.60 -8.23 -23.09
CA ASP A 143 -43.97 -7.87 -22.69
C ASP A 143 -44.82 -7.45 -23.89
N LEU A 144 -44.24 -6.77 -24.87
CA LEU A 144 -44.91 -6.44 -26.13
C LEU A 144 -45.27 -7.71 -26.92
N ALA A 145 -44.34 -8.65 -27.05
CA ALA A 145 -44.60 -9.93 -27.71
C ALA A 145 -45.73 -10.74 -27.02
N ARG A 146 -45.83 -10.66 -25.69
CA ARG A 146 -46.91 -11.30 -24.92
C ARG A 146 -48.27 -10.62 -25.09
N LEU A 147 -48.28 -9.29 -25.21
CA LEU A 147 -49.51 -8.53 -25.45
C LEU A 147 -50.09 -8.83 -26.83
N GLU A 148 -49.22 -8.92 -27.85
CA GLU A 148 -49.62 -9.28 -29.21
C GLU A 148 -50.22 -10.70 -29.26
N ALA A 149 -49.54 -11.68 -28.65
CA ALA A 149 -50.06 -13.04 -28.55
C ALA A 149 -51.41 -13.15 -27.81
N LYS A 150 -51.67 -12.28 -26.83
CA LYS A 150 -52.97 -12.21 -26.14
C LYS A 150 -54.05 -11.60 -27.02
N LEU A 151 -53.71 -10.57 -27.78
CA LEU A 151 -54.63 -9.91 -28.70
C LEU A 151 -55.08 -10.87 -29.80
N ASP A 152 -54.15 -11.62 -30.39
CA ASP A 152 -54.46 -12.64 -31.41
C ASP A 152 -55.41 -13.71 -30.86
N ARG A 153 -55.19 -14.19 -29.63
CA ARG A 153 -56.11 -15.14 -29.00
C ARG A 153 -57.51 -14.57 -28.80
N LEU A 154 -57.63 -13.29 -28.44
CA LEU A 154 -58.94 -12.65 -28.23
C LEU A 154 -59.65 -12.39 -29.56
N LEU A 155 -58.93 -12.03 -30.61
CA LEU A 155 -59.48 -11.89 -31.96
C LEU A 155 -59.99 -13.24 -32.49
N LEU A 156 -59.21 -14.31 -32.34
CA LEU A 156 -59.63 -15.67 -32.71
C LEU A 156 -60.85 -16.14 -31.91
N ALA A 157 -60.90 -15.84 -30.60
CA ALA A 157 -62.06 -16.16 -29.77
C ALA A 157 -63.31 -15.35 -30.17
N LYS A 158 -63.15 -14.07 -30.50
CA LYS A 158 -64.23 -13.19 -30.99
C LYS A 158 -64.80 -13.70 -32.31
N GLU A 159 -63.94 -14.07 -33.25
CA GLU A 159 -64.32 -14.59 -34.57
C GLU A 159 -65.08 -15.92 -34.46
N SER A 160 -64.67 -16.79 -33.53
CA SER A 160 -65.39 -18.03 -33.23
C SER A 160 -66.77 -17.82 -32.59
N SER A 161 -66.96 -16.74 -31.81
CA SER A 161 -68.26 -16.39 -31.22
C SER A 161 -69.23 -15.77 -32.22
N ASP A 162 -68.73 -15.03 -33.22
CA ASP A 162 -69.58 -14.34 -34.21
C ASP A 162 -70.19 -15.33 -35.22
N HIS A 163 -69.49 -16.42 -35.54
CA HIS A 163 -70.01 -17.51 -36.37
C HIS A 163 -70.99 -18.46 -35.65
N GLY A 164 -71.07 -18.44 -34.32
CA GLY A 164 -72.00 -19.25 -33.54
C GLY A 164 -73.40 -18.63 -33.34
N SER A 165 -73.59 -17.35 -33.68
CA SER A 165 -74.84 -16.61 -33.43
C SER A 165 -75.75 -16.45 -34.66
N SER A 166 -75.38 -16.99 -35.83
CA SER A 166 -76.15 -16.90 -37.09
C SER A 166 -76.80 -18.23 -37.53
N SER A 167 -77.02 -19.18 -36.62
CA SER A 167 -77.78 -20.42 -36.88
C SER A 167 -78.99 -20.54 -35.97
#